data_AF-A0A4R8DCP6-F1
#
_entry.id   AF-A0A4R8DCP6-F1
#
_cell.length_a   1.000
_cell.length_b   1.000
_cell.length_c   1.000
_cell.angle_alpha   90.00
_cell.angle_beta   90.00
_cell.angle_gamma   90.00
#
_symmetry.space_group_name_H-M   'P 1'
#
loop_
_entity.id
_entity.type
_entity.pdbx_description
1 polymer ?
#
loop_
_entity_poly.entity_id
_entity_poly.type
_entity_poly.pdbx_seq_one_letter_code
_entity_poly.pdbx_strand_id
1 'polypeptide(L)'
;MSARKDRDGGRSDRGGSRRHNGLDMDQRHPVLTPLTMPQAERLVRLAEAAVAERGFSMRYDGAGALVAAGDDDSPVGDTPSAGLANLARTVSGLPRQQWRSAVAAHFDQMLPPGERPMVPEDLENELHLRLVCAATIDRGWTDRVPEFVPGVLIAPATCTGRAVAMHFDLDSLGVPWEEITRMGLANLRRLEDNVELVQDPGGDGAEVAMLTGGMFTASRALVLDTVLRESLRIENPPYGCLVAMPARDMLLIHVVRDQTVVSAFGMLLRLANCFFADSPGPVSPHVYYVTGNEWQQVTDYRTGTAQLQARGRFSETLRRLDSEAGGLSHVV
;
A
#
# COMPACT_ATOMS: atom_id res chain seq x y z
N MET A 1 -62.98 -7.23 67.33
CA MET A 1 -62.02 -7.01 66.23
C MET A 1 -61.30 -5.69 66.55
N SER A 2 -60.33 -5.65 67.46
CA SER A 2 -58.87 -5.86 67.29
C SER A 2 -58.30 -5.39 65.95
N ALA A 3 -57.13 -4.77 65.84
CA ALA A 3 -56.22 -4.00 66.72
C ALA A 3 -55.06 -3.56 65.80
N ARG A 4 -54.42 -2.42 66.09
CA ARG A 4 -53.11 -1.99 65.56
C ARG A 4 -52.03 -3.07 65.76
N LYS A 5 -50.96 -3.10 64.92
CA LYS A 5 -49.56 -2.75 65.29
C LYS A 5 -48.48 -3.20 64.26
N ASP A 6 -47.60 -2.24 63.93
CA ASP A 6 -46.14 -2.20 63.60
C ASP A 6 -45.36 -3.19 62.69
N ARG A 7 -44.59 -2.53 61.78
CA ARG A 7 -43.14 -2.60 61.42
C ARG A 7 -42.41 -3.93 61.12
N ASP A 8 -41.76 -3.97 59.94
CA ASP A 8 -40.29 -4.01 59.67
C ASP A 8 -40.14 -4.53 58.22
N GLY A 9 -39.32 -4.00 57.32
CA GLY A 9 -37.89 -3.75 57.40
C GLY A 9 -37.22 -4.60 56.29
N GLY A 10 -36.61 -3.99 55.27
CA GLY A 10 -35.95 -4.77 54.21
C GLY A 10 -35.55 -4.00 52.96
N ARG A 11 -34.40 -3.33 53.03
CA ARG A 11 -33.60 -2.86 51.88
C ARG A 11 -33.41 -3.98 50.84
N SER A 12 -33.57 -3.65 49.56
CA SER A 12 -32.64 -4.16 48.55
C SER A 12 -32.38 -3.10 47.49
N ASP A 13 -31.23 -2.44 47.64
CA ASP A 13 -30.50 -1.82 46.53
C ASP A 13 -30.17 -2.93 45.52
N ARG A 14 -30.75 -2.83 44.32
CA ARG A 14 -30.20 -3.39 43.09
C ARG A 14 -30.21 -2.23 42.10
N GLY A 15 -29.10 -1.52 41.96
CA GLY A 15 -27.89 -2.06 41.36
C GLY A 15 -27.95 -1.67 39.90
N GLY A 16 -27.53 -0.43 39.61
CA GLY A 16 -27.43 0.11 38.27
C GLY A 16 -26.56 -0.80 37.42
N SER A 17 -27.19 -1.55 36.51
CA SER A 17 -26.49 -2.30 35.49
C SER A 17 -25.88 -1.28 34.52
N ARG A 18 -24.55 -1.24 34.56
CA ARG A 18 -23.67 -0.41 33.75
C ARG A 18 -24.04 -0.50 32.27
N ARG A 19 -24.55 0.61 31.74
CA ARG A 19 -24.43 0.96 30.32
C ARG A 19 -22.96 1.28 30.04
N HIS A 20 -22.18 0.28 29.67
CA HIS A 20 -20.77 0.42 29.25
C HIS A 20 -20.43 -0.65 28.20
N ASN A 21 -21.13 -0.69 27.06
CA ASN A 21 -20.76 -1.66 26.01
C ASN A 21 -21.10 -1.27 24.56
N GLY A 22 -21.34 0.02 24.30
CA GLY A 22 -21.61 0.50 22.94
C GLY A 22 -20.44 1.21 22.26
N LEU A 23 -19.45 1.69 23.02
CA LEU A 23 -18.42 2.62 22.50
C LEU A 23 -17.14 1.93 22.02
N ASP A 24 -16.90 0.67 22.40
CA ASP A 24 -15.63 -0.03 22.16
C ASP A 24 -15.64 -0.90 20.89
N MET A 25 -16.84 -1.26 20.37
CA MET A 25 -16.97 -2.17 19.23
C MET A 25 -16.52 -1.56 17.90
N ASP A 26 -16.60 -0.23 17.78
CA ASP A 26 -16.26 0.53 16.58
C ASP A 26 -14.89 1.21 16.67
N GLN A 27 -14.19 1.09 17.81
CA GLN A 27 -12.86 1.66 17.97
C GLN A 27 -11.88 0.97 17.02
N ARG A 28 -11.17 1.75 16.20
CA ARG A 28 -10.14 1.25 15.27
C ARG A 28 -8.89 0.82 16.03
N HIS A 29 -8.28 -0.27 15.58
CA HIS A 29 -6.98 -0.68 16.10
C HIS A 29 -5.92 0.35 15.66
N PRO A 30 -5.03 0.82 16.55
CA PRO A 30 -4.09 1.90 16.24
C PRO A 30 -3.06 1.53 15.16
N VAL A 31 -2.72 0.23 15.04
CA VAL A 31 -1.75 -0.28 14.06
C VAL A 31 -2.33 -1.12 12.92
N LEU A 32 -3.35 -1.95 13.19
CA LEU A 32 -3.92 -2.90 12.22
C LEU A 32 -5.10 -2.26 11.49
N THR A 33 -4.92 -1.02 11.04
CA THR A 33 -5.91 -0.32 10.25
C THR A 33 -6.10 -1.04 8.91
N PRO A 34 -7.34 -1.18 8.41
CA PRO A 34 -8.56 -0.45 8.84
C PRO A 34 -9.43 -1.19 9.88
N LEU A 35 -8.94 -2.24 10.54
CA LEU A 35 -9.76 -3.09 11.43
C LEU A 35 -10.15 -2.38 12.74
N THR A 36 -11.33 -2.72 13.26
CA THR A 36 -11.72 -2.41 14.64
C THR A 36 -10.98 -3.31 15.64
N MET A 37 -10.95 -2.94 16.93
CA MET A 37 -10.32 -3.73 17.99
C MET A 37 -10.83 -5.19 18.00
N PRO A 38 -12.15 -5.49 18.00
CA PRO A 38 -12.64 -6.88 17.94
C PRO A 38 -12.26 -7.61 16.65
N GLN A 39 -12.17 -6.89 15.53
CA GLN A 39 -11.73 -7.44 14.25
C GLN A 39 -10.24 -7.81 14.29
N ALA A 40 -9.40 -6.93 14.82
CA ALA A 40 -7.97 -7.17 15.00
C ALA A 40 -7.69 -8.35 15.93
N GLU A 41 -8.37 -8.45 17.07
CA GLU A 41 -8.24 -9.60 17.98
C GLU A 41 -8.59 -10.93 17.29
N ARG A 42 -9.63 -10.93 16.45
CA ARG A 42 -10.00 -12.12 15.66
C ARG A 42 -8.92 -12.46 14.65
N LEU A 43 -8.38 -11.46 13.95
CA LEU A 43 -7.29 -11.65 13.01
C LEU A 43 -6.07 -12.27 13.71
N VAL A 44 -5.67 -11.71 14.85
CA VAL A 44 -4.55 -12.20 15.66
C VAL A 44 -4.74 -13.68 16.01
N ARG A 45 -5.92 -14.06 16.55
CA ARG A 45 -6.20 -15.47 16.87
C ARG A 45 -6.11 -16.40 15.66
N LEU A 46 -6.57 -15.96 14.49
CA LEU A 46 -6.46 -16.74 13.26
C LEU A 46 -5.01 -16.87 12.80
N ALA A 47 -4.23 -15.79 12.95
CA ALA A 47 -2.83 -15.74 12.56
C ALA A 47 -1.97 -16.65 13.45
N GLU A 48 -2.13 -16.56 14.77
CA GLU A 48 -1.46 -17.42 15.75
C GLU A 48 -1.78 -18.91 15.52
N ALA A 49 -3.04 -19.24 15.22
CA ALA A 49 -3.40 -20.61 14.87
C ALA A 49 -2.73 -21.08 13.57
N ALA A 50 -2.71 -20.23 12.54
CA ALA A 50 -2.13 -20.57 11.23
C ALA A 50 -0.60 -20.79 11.29
N VAL A 51 0.13 -19.98 12.06
CA VAL A 51 1.57 -20.17 12.24
C VAL A 51 1.89 -21.40 13.09
N ALA A 52 1.09 -21.67 14.13
CA ALA A 52 1.24 -22.87 14.96
C ALA A 52 1.00 -24.17 14.18
N GLU A 53 -0.02 -24.20 13.30
CA GLU A 53 -0.27 -25.32 12.38
C GLU A 53 0.92 -25.59 11.43
N ARG A 54 1.74 -24.56 11.15
CA ARG A 54 2.95 -24.64 10.31
C ARG A 54 4.23 -24.86 11.12
N GLY A 55 4.12 -25.12 12.43
CA GLY A 55 5.25 -25.43 13.31
C GLY A 55 6.02 -24.22 13.84
N PHE A 56 5.51 -23.00 13.63
CA PHE A 56 6.13 -21.79 14.17
C PHE A 56 5.57 -21.46 15.55
N SER A 57 6.45 -21.22 16.52
CA SER A 57 6.07 -20.69 17.83
C SER A 57 6.16 -19.17 17.80
N MET A 58 5.05 -18.49 17.48
CA MET A 58 4.99 -17.03 17.41
C MET A 58 3.78 -16.48 18.18
N ARG A 59 3.92 -15.28 18.74
CA ARG A 59 2.86 -14.57 19.48
C ARG A 59 2.75 -13.13 19.01
N TYR A 60 1.56 -12.57 19.15
CA TYR A 60 1.32 -11.17 18.84
C TYR A 60 2.08 -10.24 19.80
N ASP A 61 2.80 -9.28 19.24
CA ASP A 61 3.62 -8.30 19.97
C ASP A 61 2.80 -7.13 20.56
N GLY A 62 1.50 -7.06 20.27
CA GLY A 62 0.64 -5.93 20.65
C GLY A 62 0.80 -4.70 19.74
N ALA A 63 1.77 -4.72 18.84
CA ALA A 63 2.22 -3.60 18.01
C ALA A 63 2.14 -3.89 16.49
N GLY A 64 1.50 -4.99 16.08
CA GLY A 64 1.13 -5.24 14.69
C GLY A 64 1.86 -6.40 14.01
N ALA A 65 2.66 -7.18 14.74
CA ALA A 65 3.37 -8.34 14.21
C ALA A 65 3.23 -9.59 15.09
N LEU A 66 3.42 -10.75 14.48
CA LEU A 66 3.77 -11.96 15.24
C LEU A 66 5.29 -12.01 15.37
N VAL A 67 5.79 -12.27 16.57
CA VAL A 67 7.22 -12.45 16.87
C VAL A 67 7.45 -13.83 17.46
N ALA A 68 8.62 -14.44 17.23
CA ALA A 68 8.86 -15.77 17.80
C ALA A 68 8.81 -15.72 19.33
N ALA A 69 8.11 -16.69 19.92
CA ALA A 69 8.03 -16.84 21.36
C ALA A 69 9.26 -17.64 21.82
N GLY A 70 10.28 -16.94 22.34
CA GLY A 70 11.40 -17.56 23.05
C GLY A 70 11.02 -17.92 24.49
N ASP A 71 11.77 -18.84 25.11
CA ASP A 71 11.65 -19.19 26.53
C ASP A 71 12.23 -18.11 27.47
N ASP A 72 12.87 -17.07 26.93
CA ASP A 72 13.43 -15.95 27.70
C ASP A 72 13.02 -14.61 27.09
N ASP A 73 12.58 -13.68 27.95
CA ASP A 73 11.95 -12.38 27.67
C ASP A 73 12.94 -11.31 27.11
N SER A 74 13.94 -11.74 26.32
CA SER A 74 14.95 -10.86 25.72
C SER A 74 14.63 -10.63 24.23
N PRO A 75 14.52 -9.38 23.77
CA PRO A 75 14.36 -9.07 22.35
C PRO A 75 15.70 -9.32 21.65
N VAL A 76 15.86 -10.51 21.07
CA VAL A 76 17.02 -10.85 20.23
C VAL A 76 16.77 -10.24 18.85
N GLY A 77 17.69 -9.37 18.41
CA GLY A 77 17.55 -8.48 17.26
C GLY A 77 17.49 -9.11 15.87
N ASP A 78 17.23 -10.42 15.75
CA ASP A 78 17.08 -11.15 14.48
C ASP A 78 15.92 -12.17 14.54
N THR A 79 14.99 -12.00 15.48
CA THR A 79 13.87 -12.93 15.65
C THR A 79 12.91 -12.82 14.47
N PRO A 80 12.49 -13.93 13.81
CA PRO A 80 11.54 -13.87 12.71
C PRO A 80 10.28 -13.13 13.13
N SER A 81 9.91 -12.09 12.39
CA SER A 81 8.68 -11.33 12.62
C SER A 81 7.80 -11.40 11.39
N ALA A 82 6.50 -11.65 11.57
CA ALA A 82 5.50 -11.64 10.51
C ALA A 82 4.54 -10.47 10.73
N GLY A 83 4.71 -9.40 9.95
CA GLY A 83 3.86 -8.21 10.04
C GLY A 83 2.42 -8.48 9.60
N LEU A 84 1.45 -8.14 10.45
CA LEU A 84 0.03 -8.39 10.20
C LEU A 84 -0.68 -7.24 9.48
N ALA A 85 -0.03 -6.09 9.28
CA ALA A 85 -0.66 -4.91 8.68
C ALA A 85 -1.20 -5.17 7.25
N ASN A 86 -0.44 -5.88 6.41
CA ASN A 86 -0.91 -6.26 5.07
C ASN A 86 -2.08 -7.22 5.13
N LEU A 87 -2.03 -8.18 6.06
CA LEU A 87 -3.11 -9.15 6.24
C LEU A 87 -4.39 -8.47 6.76
N ALA A 88 -4.25 -7.48 7.64
CA ALA A 88 -5.36 -6.66 8.15
C ALA A 88 -6.10 -5.94 7.01
N ARG A 89 -5.36 -5.29 6.11
CA ARG A 89 -5.91 -4.67 4.89
C ARG A 89 -6.52 -5.69 3.92
N THR A 90 -5.94 -6.89 3.82
CA THR A 90 -6.51 -7.94 2.98
C THR A 90 -7.86 -8.41 3.53
N VAL A 91 -7.93 -8.76 4.82
CA VAL A 91 -9.15 -9.32 5.39
C VAL A 91 -10.26 -8.29 5.59
N SER A 92 -9.94 -7.00 5.71
CA SER A 92 -10.95 -5.93 5.82
C SER A 92 -11.87 -5.85 4.61
N GLY A 93 -11.38 -6.20 3.42
CA GLY A 93 -12.17 -6.25 2.19
C GLY A 93 -12.95 -7.55 1.99
N LEU A 94 -12.77 -8.55 2.86
CA LEU A 94 -13.34 -9.88 2.68
C LEU A 94 -14.52 -10.16 3.62
N PRO A 95 -15.54 -10.93 3.16
CA PRO A 95 -16.54 -11.50 4.05
C PRO A 95 -15.90 -12.29 5.18
N ARG A 96 -16.45 -12.17 6.39
CA ARG A 96 -15.90 -12.77 7.62
C ARG A 96 -15.66 -14.28 7.53
N GLN A 97 -16.42 -14.99 6.70
CA GLN A 97 -16.27 -16.42 6.48
C GLN A 97 -14.97 -16.78 5.73
N GLN A 98 -14.44 -15.86 4.92
CA GLN A 98 -13.25 -16.05 4.09
C GLN A 98 -11.95 -15.69 4.82
N TRP A 99 -12.02 -15.12 6.02
CA TRP A 99 -10.84 -14.67 6.76
C TRP A 99 -9.89 -15.83 7.07
N ARG A 100 -10.42 -16.99 7.51
CA ARG A 100 -9.59 -18.15 7.85
C ARG A 100 -8.76 -18.62 6.65
N SER A 101 -9.39 -18.75 5.49
CA SER A 101 -8.69 -19.17 4.26
C SER A 101 -7.69 -18.11 3.78
N ALA A 102 -8.02 -16.83 3.90
CA ALA A 102 -7.11 -15.75 3.52
C ALA A 102 -5.86 -15.70 4.43
N VAL A 103 -6.06 -15.88 5.75
CA VAL A 103 -4.97 -15.97 6.73
C VAL A 103 -4.09 -17.19 6.45
N ALA A 104 -4.69 -18.37 6.24
CA ALA A 104 -3.94 -19.58 5.93
C ALA A 104 -3.09 -19.40 4.65
N ALA A 105 -3.69 -18.88 3.57
CA ALA A 105 -3.00 -18.64 2.30
C ALA A 105 -1.88 -17.60 2.42
N HIS A 106 -1.98 -16.63 3.32
CA HIS A 106 -0.90 -15.68 3.58
C HIS A 106 0.31 -16.37 4.22
N PHE A 107 0.08 -17.20 5.23
CA PHE A 107 1.16 -17.91 5.92
C PHE A 107 1.72 -19.11 5.13
N ASP A 108 1.01 -19.62 4.12
CA ASP A 108 1.57 -20.59 3.17
C ASP A 108 2.74 -20.03 2.33
N GLN A 109 2.86 -18.69 2.26
CA GLN A 109 3.96 -18.02 1.58
C GLN A 109 5.16 -17.76 2.50
N MET A 110 5.03 -18.04 3.79
CA MET A 110 6.09 -17.78 4.77
C MET A 110 7.14 -18.88 4.69
N LEU A 111 8.38 -18.48 4.41
CA LEU A 111 9.52 -19.39 4.44
C LEU A 111 9.90 -19.72 5.90
N PRO A 112 10.38 -20.94 6.16
CA PRO A 112 11.02 -21.28 7.43
C PRO A 112 12.16 -20.30 7.77
N PRO A 113 12.46 -20.11 9.07
CA PRO A 113 13.52 -19.18 9.48
C PRO A 113 14.87 -19.62 8.90
N GLY A 114 15.59 -18.68 8.27
CA GLY A 114 16.90 -18.94 7.66
C GLY A 114 16.84 -19.54 6.25
N GLU A 115 15.66 -19.89 5.74
CA GLU A 115 15.49 -20.24 4.34
C GLU A 115 15.42 -19.00 3.46
N ARG A 116 16.03 -19.09 2.28
CA ARG A 116 16.00 -18.05 1.25
C ARG A 116 14.95 -18.39 0.22
N PRO A 117 14.32 -17.39 -0.43
CA PRO A 117 13.50 -17.67 -1.59
C PRO A 117 14.26 -18.46 -2.63
N MET A 118 13.60 -19.48 -3.18
CA MET A 118 14.14 -20.22 -4.30
C MET A 118 14.27 -19.29 -5.51
N VAL A 119 15.43 -19.33 -6.16
CA VAL A 119 15.63 -18.68 -7.44
C VAL A 119 15.05 -19.62 -8.51
N PRO A 120 14.11 -19.15 -9.35
CA PRO A 120 13.51 -19.98 -10.38
C PRO A 120 14.54 -20.35 -11.46
N GLU A 121 14.34 -21.50 -12.11
CA GLU A 121 15.20 -21.95 -13.21
C GLU A 121 15.13 -20.99 -14.41
N ASP A 122 13.94 -20.48 -14.73
CA ASP A 122 13.70 -19.49 -15.77
C ASP A 122 13.67 -18.07 -15.19
N LEU A 123 14.82 -17.65 -14.65
CA LEU A 123 14.94 -16.32 -14.06
C LEU A 123 14.60 -15.20 -15.05
N GLU A 124 14.92 -15.38 -16.34
CA GLU A 124 14.69 -14.36 -17.36
C GLU A 124 13.20 -14.04 -17.55
N ASN A 125 12.29 -15.01 -17.42
CA ASN A 125 10.85 -14.77 -17.57
C ASN A 125 10.11 -14.61 -16.23
N GLU A 126 10.70 -15.03 -15.10
CA GLU A 126 10.04 -14.92 -13.79
C GLU A 126 10.47 -13.69 -12.99
N LEU A 127 11.62 -13.08 -13.30
CA LEU A 127 12.15 -11.92 -12.57
C LEU A 127 11.47 -10.61 -12.99
N HIS A 128 10.97 -9.87 -12.02
CA HIS A 128 10.41 -8.54 -12.18
C HIS A 128 11.13 -7.56 -11.25
N LEU A 129 11.10 -6.27 -11.57
CA LEU A 129 11.42 -5.23 -10.59
C LEU A 129 10.14 -4.82 -9.86
N ARG A 130 10.22 -4.69 -8.54
CA ARG A 130 9.10 -4.34 -7.68
C ARG A 130 9.36 -3.05 -6.94
N LEU A 131 8.42 -2.10 -7.03
CA LEU A 131 8.41 -0.92 -6.19
C LEU A 131 7.84 -1.26 -4.80
N VAL A 132 8.58 -0.88 -3.76
CA VAL A 132 8.22 -1.14 -2.37
C VAL A 132 8.42 0.10 -1.51
N CYS A 133 7.56 0.28 -0.52
CA CYS A 133 7.71 1.34 0.46
C CYS A 133 8.93 1.05 1.35
N ALA A 134 9.92 1.94 1.36
CA ALA A 134 11.15 1.78 2.15
C ALA A 134 10.85 1.59 3.65
N ALA A 135 9.81 2.25 4.17
CA ALA A 135 9.40 2.13 5.57
C ALA A 135 8.83 0.75 5.95
N THR A 136 8.54 -0.10 4.97
CA THR A 136 8.05 -1.48 5.19
C THR A 136 9.15 -2.53 5.08
N ILE A 137 10.37 -2.12 4.74
CA ILE A 137 11.54 -2.98 4.57
C ILE A 137 12.50 -2.76 5.74
N ASP A 138 13.16 -3.82 6.18
CA ASP A 138 14.20 -3.72 7.19
C ASP A 138 15.34 -2.79 6.72
N ARG A 139 15.82 -1.93 7.62
CA ARG A 139 16.85 -0.94 7.29
C ARG A 139 18.16 -1.57 6.80
N GLY A 140 18.51 -2.77 7.27
CA GLY A 140 19.69 -3.50 6.79
C GLY A 140 19.56 -4.01 5.35
N TRP A 141 18.35 -4.01 4.80
CA TRP A 141 18.08 -4.41 3.42
C TRP A 141 17.84 -3.22 2.49
N THR A 142 17.44 -2.06 3.00
CA THR A 142 17.18 -0.87 2.17
C THR A 142 18.44 -0.40 1.45
N ASP A 143 19.60 -0.50 2.09
CA ASP A 143 20.89 -0.06 1.52
C ASP A 143 21.42 -0.98 0.40
N ARG A 144 20.75 -2.13 0.17
CA ARG A 144 21.16 -3.14 -0.82
C ARG A 144 20.52 -2.95 -2.19
N VAL A 145 19.50 -2.10 -2.27
CA VAL A 145 18.72 -1.89 -3.48
C VAL A 145 18.59 -0.39 -3.77
N PRO A 146 18.51 0.03 -5.04
CA PRO A 146 18.41 1.44 -5.36
C PRO A 146 17.04 2.01 -5.00
N GLU A 147 17.05 3.30 -4.65
CA GLU A 147 15.86 4.10 -4.48
C GLU A 147 15.40 4.67 -5.84
N PHE A 148 14.11 4.55 -6.15
CA PHE A 148 13.51 5.09 -7.37
C PHE A 148 13.15 6.58 -7.22
N VAL A 149 12.42 6.87 -6.16
CA VAL A 149 12.00 8.19 -5.70
C VAL A 149 12.03 8.17 -4.16
N PRO A 150 12.10 9.32 -3.47
CA PRO A 150 12.22 9.33 -2.01
C PRO A 150 11.18 8.44 -1.31
N GLY A 151 11.67 7.47 -0.53
CA GLY A 151 10.87 6.49 0.22
C GLY A 151 10.38 5.28 -0.58
N VAL A 152 10.77 5.12 -1.85
CA VAL A 152 10.35 4.00 -2.72
C VAL A 152 11.56 3.29 -3.31
N LEU A 153 11.73 2.01 -2.97
CA LEU A 153 12.86 1.18 -3.40
C LEU A 153 12.51 0.30 -4.60
N ILE A 154 13.53 -0.13 -5.34
CA ILE A 154 13.43 -1.07 -6.45
C ILE A 154 13.98 -2.44 -6.01
N ALA A 155 13.10 -3.36 -5.60
CA ALA A 155 13.48 -4.70 -5.19
C ALA A 155 13.31 -5.71 -6.35
N PRO A 156 14.31 -6.55 -6.66
CA PRO A 156 14.11 -7.69 -7.55
C PRO A 156 13.13 -8.67 -6.91
N ALA A 157 12.21 -9.20 -7.71
CA ALA A 157 11.21 -10.13 -7.23
C ALA A 157 10.90 -11.20 -8.27
N THR A 158 10.72 -12.44 -7.82
CA THR A 158 10.28 -13.55 -8.68
C THR A 158 8.82 -13.86 -8.39
N CYS A 159 8.07 -14.20 -9.43
CA CYS A 159 6.65 -14.52 -9.32
C CYS A 159 6.38 -15.91 -9.88
N THR A 160 6.29 -16.90 -9.00
CA THR A 160 5.94 -18.27 -9.38
C THR A 160 4.49 -18.53 -8.99
N GLY A 161 3.61 -18.60 -9.99
CA GLY A 161 2.16 -18.70 -9.78
C GLY A 161 1.58 -17.44 -9.12
N ARG A 162 1.10 -17.56 -7.87
CA ARG A 162 0.55 -16.44 -7.09
C ARG A 162 1.48 -15.94 -5.97
N ALA A 163 2.63 -16.59 -5.76
CA ALA A 163 3.58 -16.20 -4.75
C ALA A 163 4.58 -15.22 -5.34
N VAL A 164 4.89 -14.16 -4.60
CA VAL A 164 5.95 -13.22 -4.96
C VAL A 164 7.00 -13.24 -3.88
N ALA A 165 8.24 -13.56 -4.27
CA ALA A 165 9.39 -13.48 -3.39
C ALA A 165 10.28 -12.31 -3.79
N MET A 166 10.73 -11.53 -2.81
CA MET A 166 11.66 -10.42 -3.02
C MET A 166 13.08 -10.85 -2.65
N HIS A 167 14.05 -10.44 -3.45
CA HIS A 167 15.45 -10.84 -3.32
C HIS A 167 16.30 -9.62 -2.96
N PHE A 168 16.62 -9.49 -1.66
CA PHE A 168 17.50 -8.42 -1.15
C PHE A 168 18.97 -8.84 -1.04
N ASP A 169 19.25 -10.14 -1.16
CA ASP A 169 20.60 -10.67 -1.38
C ASP A 169 20.83 -10.80 -2.89
N LEU A 170 21.30 -9.74 -3.53
CA LEU A 170 21.43 -9.71 -5.00
C LEU A 170 22.39 -10.77 -5.52
N ASP A 171 23.42 -11.10 -4.75
CA ASP A 171 24.42 -12.11 -5.11
C ASP A 171 23.77 -13.50 -5.25
N SER A 172 22.68 -13.78 -4.53
CA SER A 172 22.00 -15.07 -4.61
C SER A 172 21.30 -15.30 -5.94
N LEU A 173 21.04 -14.25 -6.73
CA LEU A 173 20.48 -14.38 -8.07
C LEU A 173 21.51 -14.84 -9.12
N GLY A 174 22.81 -14.82 -8.78
CA GLY A 174 23.87 -15.33 -9.64
C GLY A 174 24.15 -14.49 -10.90
N VAL A 175 23.57 -13.29 -11.00
CA VAL A 175 23.69 -12.38 -12.13
C VAL A 175 23.93 -10.94 -11.64
N PRO A 176 24.62 -10.08 -12.42
CA PRO A 176 24.86 -8.71 -12.03
C PRO A 176 23.57 -7.86 -12.05
N TRP A 177 23.58 -6.75 -11.30
CA TRP A 177 22.45 -5.81 -11.20
C TRP A 177 21.95 -5.28 -12.55
N GLU A 178 22.86 -5.04 -13.50
CA GLU A 178 22.49 -4.58 -14.84
C GLU A 178 21.59 -5.60 -15.55
N GLU A 179 21.91 -6.89 -15.41
CA GLU A 179 21.14 -7.98 -16.01
C GLU A 179 19.81 -8.18 -15.29
N ILE A 180 19.80 -8.10 -13.95
CA ILE A 180 18.57 -8.07 -13.14
C ILE A 180 17.64 -6.95 -13.61
N THR A 181 18.19 -5.76 -13.81
CA THR A 181 17.44 -4.59 -14.25
C THR A 181 16.89 -4.79 -15.66
N ARG A 182 17.73 -5.30 -16.58
CA ARG A 182 17.32 -5.59 -17.96
C ARG A 182 16.14 -6.57 -18.00
N MET A 183 16.27 -7.72 -17.34
CA MET A 183 15.23 -8.77 -17.29
C MET A 183 13.96 -8.25 -16.62
N GLY A 184 14.10 -7.64 -15.43
CA GLY A 184 12.96 -7.15 -14.67
C GLY A 184 12.18 -6.04 -15.38
N LEU A 185 12.85 -5.09 -16.04
CA LEU A 185 12.18 -4.09 -16.87
C LEU A 185 11.54 -4.71 -18.11
N ALA A 186 12.19 -5.69 -18.75
CA ALA A 186 11.61 -6.38 -19.90
C ALA A 186 10.30 -7.10 -19.54
N ASN A 187 10.25 -7.78 -18.40
CA ASN A 187 9.03 -8.44 -17.94
C ASN A 187 7.95 -7.45 -17.51
N LEU A 188 8.32 -6.34 -16.86
CA LEU A 188 7.35 -5.28 -16.56
C LEU A 188 6.70 -4.71 -17.83
N ARG A 189 7.44 -4.56 -18.94
CA ARG A 189 6.88 -4.09 -20.23
C ARG A 189 5.86 -5.06 -20.83
N ARG A 190 6.00 -6.36 -20.60
CA ARG A 190 5.09 -7.40 -21.11
C ARG A 190 3.77 -7.48 -20.34
N LEU A 191 3.67 -6.84 -19.18
CA LEU A 191 2.44 -6.86 -18.38
C LEU A 191 1.34 -6.04 -19.08
N GLU A 192 0.11 -6.53 -18.97
CA GLU A 192 -1.09 -5.83 -19.42
C GLU A 192 -1.75 -5.09 -18.25
N ASP A 193 -2.36 -3.95 -18.56
CA ASP A 193 -3.12 -3.16 -17.60
C ASP A 193 -4.62 -3.20 -17.93
N ASN A 194 -5.43 -3.31 -16.89
CA ASN A 194 -6.83 -2.91 -16.93
C ASN A 194 -6.90 -1.40 -16.63
N VAL A 195 -7.41 -0.63 -17.59
CA VAL A 195 -7.51 0.82 -17.48
C VAL A 195 -8.96 1.22 -17.22
N GLU A 196 -9.18 1.94 -16.13
CA GLU A 196 -10.44 2.63 -15.84
C GLU A 196 -10.21 4.14 -15.82
N LEU A 197 -11.03 4.89 -16.56
CA LEU A 197 -10.99 6.35 -16.55
C LEU A 197 -11.96 6.86 -15.48
N VAL A 198 -11.41 7.48 -14.44
CA VAL A 198 -12.18 8.05 -13.34
C VAL A 198 -12.24 9.56 -13.54
N GLN A 199 -13.45 10.10 -13.59
CA GLN A 199 -13.69 11.54 -13.72
C GLN A 199 -14.04 12.16 -12.39
N ASP A 200 -13.70 13.44 -12.20
CA ASP A 200 -14.08 14.18 -10.99
C ASP A 200 -15.60 14.46 -10.99
N PRO A 201 -16.40 13.92 -10.04
CA PRO A 201 -17.86 14.06 -10.05
C PRO A 201 -18.37 15.51 -9.89
N GLY A 202 -17.51 16.43 -9.47
CA GLY A 202 -17.85 17.84 -9.23
C GLY A 202 -16.96 18.84 -9.96
N GLY A 203 -16.11 18.41 -10.91
CA GLY A 203 -15.02 19.23 -11.46
C GLY A 203 -15.08 19.49 -12.97
N ASP A 204 -14.17 20.34 -13.42
CA ASP A 204 -14.04 20.91 -14.79
C ASP A 204 -13.56 19.92 -15.87
N GLY A 205 -13.92 18.63 -15.76
CA GLY A 205 -13.54 17.60 -16.74
C GLY A 205 -12.17 16.94 -16.51
N ALA A 206 -11.60 17.03 -15.31
CA ALA A 206 -10.39 16.30 -14.97
C ALA A 206 -10.62 14.78 -14.97
N GLU A 207 -9.68 14.05 -15.59
CA GLU A 207 -9.73 12.60 -15.74
C GLU A 207 -8.44 11.96 -15.23
N VAL A 208 -8.57 10.90 -14.43
CA VAL A 208 -7.46 10.07 -13.94
C VAL A 208 -7.63 8.66 -14.48
N ALA A 209 -6.62 8.18 -15.20
CA ALA A 209 -6.50 6.77 -15.54
C ALA A 209 -6.05 5.99 -14.30
N MET A 210 -6.89 5.07 -13.85
CA MET A 210 -6.58 4.10 -12.81
C MET A 210 -6.21 2.78 -13.50
N LEU A 211 -4.95 2.38 -13.34
CA LEU A 211 -4.42 1.15 -13.89
C LEU A 211 -4.34 0.10 -12.77
N THR A 212 -4.87 -1.08 -13.09
CA THR A 212 -4.77 -2.31 -12.29
C THR A 212 -4.32 -3.46 -13.21
N GLY A 213 -4.06 -4.65 -12.70
CA GLY A 213 -3.69 -5.79 -13.57
C GLY A 213 -2.88 -6.88 -12.88
N GLY A 214 -2.21 -6.55 -11.78
CA GLY A 214 -1.52 -7.54 -10.95
C GLY A 214 -0.67 -6.90 -9.86
N MET A 215 0.06 -7.72 -9.10
CA MET A 215 0.87 -7.28 -7.95
C MET A 215 2.07 -6.39 -8.31
N PHE A 216 2.31 -6.17 -9.60
CA PHE A 216 3.40 -5.36 -10.15
C PHE A 216 2.91 -4.10 -10.86
N THR A 217 1.60 -3.79 -10.87
CA THR A 217 1.06 -2.65 -11.60
C THR A 217 1.69 -1.31 -11.18
N ALA A 218 1.91 -1.06 -9.89
CA ALA A 218 2.66 0.15 -9.47
C ALA A 218 4.08 0.18 -10.05
N SER A 219 4.72 -0.97 -10.18
CA SER A 219 6.09 -1.10 -10.66
C SER A 219 6.21 -0.79 -12.15
N ARG A 220 5.10 -0.78 -12.89
CA ARG A 220 5.07 -0.30 -14.27
C ARG A 220 5.39 1.20 -14.39
N ALA A 221 5.42 1.95 -13.29
CA ALA A 221 6.03 3.28 -13.24
C ALA A 221 7.50 3.30 -13.72
N LEU A 222 8.25 2.21 -13.53
CA LEU A 222 9.63 2.09 -14.03
C LEU A 222 9.72 2.02 -15.56
N VAL A 223 8.60 1.72 -16.22
CA VAL A 223 8.45 1.63 -17.69
C VAL A 223 7.29 2.51 -18.15
N LEU A 224 7.15 3.68 -17.53
CA LEU A 224 6.02 4.59 -17.75
C LEU A 224 5.83 4.96 -19.24
N ASP A 225 6.90 5.06 -20.02
CA ASP A 225 6.83 5.29 -21.47
C ASP A 225 6.02 4.20 -22.20
N THR A 226 6.19 2.95 -21.76
CA THR A 226 5.48 1.78 -22.30
C THR A 226 4.02 1.82 -21.85
N VAL A 227 3.76 2.15 -20.59
CA VAL A 227 2.39 2.30 -20.05
C VAL A 227 1.61 3.38 -20.81
N LEU A 228 2.22 4.55 -21.01
CA LEU A 228 1.59 5.65 -21.74
C LEU A 228 1.27 5.23 -23.17
N ARG A 229 2.22 4.61 -23.88
CA ARG A 229 2.06 4.19 -25.28
C ARG A 229 1.05 3.05 -25.46
N GLU A 230 1.14 2.02 -24.64
CA GLU A 230 0.42 0.76 -24.85
C GLU A 230 -0.92 0.74 -24.12
N SER A 231 -0.97 1.20 -22.88
CA SER A 231 -2.18 1.19 -22.06
C SER A 231 -3.03 2.44 -22.31
N LEU A 232 -2.41 3.62 -22.37
CA LEU A 232 -3.14 4.89 -22.54
C LEU A 232 -3.16 5.43 -23.99
N ARG A 233 -2.42 4.82 -24.92
CA ARG A 233 -2.30 5.25 -26.33
C ARG A 233 -1.80 6.70 -26.48
N ILE A 234 -0.84 7.09 -25.63
CA ILE A 234 -0.22 8.42 -25.59
C ILE A 234 1.29 8.27 -25.77
N GLU A 235 1.83 8.80 -26.86
CA GLU A 235 3.28 8.72 -27.13
C GLU A 235 4.08 9.85 -26.49
N ASN A 236 3.57 11.09 -26.60
CA ASN A 236 4.30 12.29 -26.19
C ASN A 236 3.36 13.24 -25.42
N PRO A 237 3.27 13.12 -24.08
CA PRO A 237 2.46 14.02 -23.28
C PRO A 237 3.13 15.42 -23.25
N PRO A 238 2.53 16.46 -23.86
CA PRO A 238 3.21 17.75 -24.12
C PRO A 238 3.65 18.48 -22.86
N TYR A 239 2.94 18.27 -21.76
CA TYR A 239 3.21 18.88 -20.45
C TYR A 239 3.56 17.84 -19.38
N GLY A 240 3.82 16.59 -19.77
CA GLY A 240 4.07 15.49 -18.83
C GLY A 240 2.81 14.94 -18.16
N CYS A 241 3.00 14.26 -17.04
CA CYS A 241 1.93 13.57 -16.31
C CYS A 241 2.01 13.85 -14.81
N LEU A 242 0.86 13.78 -14.13
CA LEU A 242 0.82 13.53 -12.69
C LEU A 242 0.61 12.03 -12.47
N VAL A 243 1.43 11.44 -11.61
CA VAL A 243 1.44 10.00 -11.36
C VAL A 243 1.42 9.72 -9.86
N ALA A 244 0.66 8.72 -9.42
CA ALA A 244 0.69 8.22 -8.05
C ALA A 244 0.74 6.69 -8.03
N MET A 245 1.43 6.13 -7.03
CA MET A 245 1.61 4.68 -6.85
C MET A 245 1.21 4.29 -5.41
N PRO A 246 -0.10 4.32 -5.08
CA PRO A 246 -0.54 4.16 -3.70
C PRO A 246 -0.35 2.75 -3.15
N ALA A 247 -0.52 1.73 -3.98
CA ALA A 247 -0.46 0.32 -3.61
C ALA A 247 0.19 -0.49 -4.72
N ARG A 248 0.78 -1.64 -4.39
CA ARG A 248 1.58 -2.48 -5.31
C ARG A 248 0.88 -2.83 -6.62
N ASP A 249 -0.44 -2.93 -6.59
CA ASP A 249 -1.32 -3.34 -7.67
C ASP A 249 -2.07 -2.18 -8.33
N MET A 250 -1.62 -0.95 -8.08
CA MET A 250 -2.29 0.25 -8.57
C MET A 250 -1.32 1.33 -9.03
N LEU A 251 -1.59 1.88 -10.21
CA LEU A 251 -0.90 3.03 -10.78
C LEU A 251 -1.95 4.05 -11.24
N LEU A 252 -1.86 5.28 -10.77
CA LEU A 252 -2.79 6.36 -11.12
C LEU A 252 -2.06 7.38 -12.00
N ILE A 253 -2.64 7.75 -13.13
CA ILE A 253 -2.01 8.66 -14.09
C ILE A 253 -3.04 9.70 -14.55
N HIS A 254 -2.67 10.97 -14.47
CA HIS A 254 -3.33 12.05 -15.20
C HIS A 254 -2.35 12.64 -16.20
N VAL A 255 -2.73 12.68 -17.48
CA VAL A 255 -1.92 13.32 -18.52
C VAL A 255 -2.24 14.81 -18.55
N VAL A 256 -1.23 15.65 -18.34
CA VAL A 256 -1.39 17.10 -18.28
C VAL A 256 -1.58 17.64 -19.69
N ARG A 257 -2.74 18.28 -19.93
CA ARG A 257 -3.11 18.86 -21.23
C ARG A 257 -3.48 20.34 -21.12
N ASP A 258 -4.10 20.72 -20.01
CA ASP A 258 -4.66 22.05 -19.77
C ASP A 258 -4.78 22.32 -18.25
N GLN A 259 -5.56 23.33 -17.87
CA GLN A 259 -5.76 23.73 -16.48
C GLN A 259 -6.49 22.70 -15.61
N THR A 260 -7.09 21.64 -16.19
CA THR A 260 -7.69 20.54 -15.42
C THR A 260 -6.70 19.83 -14.49
N VAL A 261 -5.39 20.04 -14.70
CA VAL A 261 -4.30 19.57 -13.84
C VAL A 261 -4.49 19.93 -12.36
N VAL A 262 -5.11 21.07 -12.04
CA VAL A 262 -5.37 21.48 -10.65
C VAL A 262 -6.41 20.57 -10.00
N SER A 263 -7.52 20.34 -10.69
CA SER A 263 -8.59 19.44 -10.24
C SER A 263 -8.12 17.99 -10.19
N ALA A 264 -7.36 17.56 -11.20
CA ALA A 264 -6.74 16.24 -11.26
C ALA A 264 -5.76 16.00 -10.12
N PHE A 265 -4.95 17.00 -9.74
CA PHE A 265 -4.06 16.90 -8.58
C PHE A 265 -4.86 16.66 -7.30
N GLY A 266 -5.93 17.42 -7.06
CA GLY A 266 -6.81 17.23 -5.91
C GLY A 266 -7.43 15.83 -5.87
N MET A 267 -7.84 15.31 -7.03
CA MET A 267 -8.39 13.96 -7.17
C MET A 267 -7.34 12.87 -6.91
N LEU A 268 -6.18 12.96 -7.56
CA LEU A 268 -5.06 12.04 -7.36
C LEU A 268 -4.62 12.01 -5.90
N LEU A 269 -4.58 13.16 -5.25
CA LEU A 269 -4.21 13.25 -3.85
C LEU A 269 -5.19 12.50 -2.94
N ARG A 270 -6.51 12.64 -3.18
CA ARG A 270 -7.53 11.89 -2.41
C ARG A 270 -7.41 10.39 -2.64
N LEU A 271 -7.31 9.97 -3.90
CA LEU A 271 -7.20 8.56 -4.28
C LEU A 271 -5.92 7.95 -3.71
N ALA A 272 -4.77 8.62 -3.86
CA ALA A 272 -3.48 8.13 -3.39
C ALA A 272 -3.48 7.91 -1.88
N ASN A 273 -4.00 8.85 -1.09
CA ASN A 273 -4.08 8.71 0.36
C ASN A 273 -5.04 7.58 0.79
N CYS A 274 -6.20 7.47 0.13
CA CYS A 274 -7.18 6.43 0.43
C CYS A 274 -6.58 5.03 0.20
N PHE A 275 -6.06 4.80 -1.01
CA PHE A 275 -5.49 3.50 -1.36
C PHE A 275 -4.18 3.20 -0.63
N PHE A 276 -3.35 4.20 -0.31
CA PHE A 276 -2.16 3.97 0.51
C PHE A 276 -2.53 3.52 1.94
N ALA A 277 -3.60 4.08 2.52
CA ALA A 277 -4.05 3.70 3.85
C ALA A 277 -4.68 2.29 3.85
N ASP A 278 -5.54 2.01 2.88
CA ASP A 278 -6.49 0.90 2.93
C ASP A 278 -6.07 -0.32 2.09
N SER A 279 -5.26 -0.15 1.03
CA SER A 279 -4.90 -1.26 0.14
C SER A 279 -3.71 -2.08 0.65
N PRO A 280 -3.72 -3.42 0.46
CA PRO A 280 -2.58 -4.27 0.77
C PRO A 280 -1.33 -3.90 -0.02
N GLY A 281 -0.16 -3.91 0.63
CA GLY A 281 1.11 -3.57 -0.01
C GLY A 281 1.19 -2.10 -0.42
N PRO A 282 1.11 -1.15 0.54
CA PRO A 282 1.28 0.26 0.24
C PRO A 282 2.65 0.56 -0.35
N VAL A 283 2.72 1.49 -1.31
CA VAL A 283 3.97 1.87 -1.98
C VAL A 283 4.34 3.31 -1.66
N SER A 284 3.52 4.29 -2.06
CA SER A 284 3.73 5.71 -1.70
C SER A 284 2.44 6.50 -1.67
N PRO A 285 2.23 7.38 -0.67
CA PRO A 285 1.07 8.28 -0.65
C PRO A 285 1.24 9.48 -1.59
N HIS A 286 2.42 9.66 -2.19
CA HIS A 286 2.78 10.88 -2.88
C HIS A 286 2.29 10.94 -4.33
N VAL A 287 2.08 12.16 -4.81
CA VAL A 287 1.87 12.46 -6.24
C VAL A 287 3.19 13.00 -6.79
N TYR A 288 3.53 12.53 -7.99
CA TYR A 288 4.75 12.88 -8.71
C TYR A 288 4.39 13.55 -10.03
N TYR A 289 5.08 14.62 -10.37
CA TYR A 289 5.09 15.19 -11.70
C TYR A 289 6.20 14.51 -12.52
N VAL A 290 5.86 14.01 -13.70
CA VAL A 290 6.77 13.23 -14.55
C VAL A 290 6.90 13.85 -15.93
N THR A 291 8.14 14.04 -16.37
CA THR A 291 8.50 14.54 -17.72
C THR A 291 9.64 13.71 -18.29
N GLY A 292 9.38 12.96 -19.37
CA GLY A 292 10.32 11.94 -19.84
C GLY A 292 10.62 10.93 -18.73
N ASN A 293 11.89 10.80 -18.36
CA ASN A 293 12.35 9.90 -17.29
C ASN A 293 12.54 10.61 -15.94
N GLU A 294 12.19 11.89 -15.83
CA GLU A 294 12.39 12.66 -14.60
C GLU A 294 11.14 12.67 -13.73
N TRP A 295 11.31 12.27 -12.47
CA TRP A 295 10.27 12.20 -11.46
C TRP A 295 10.49 13.27 -10.39
N GLN A 296 9.49 14.13 -10.20
CA GLN A 296 9.49 15.17 -9.18
C GLN A 296 8.32 14.95 -8.23
N GLN A 297 8.59 14.69 -6.94
CA GLN A 297 7.54 14.67 -5.92
C GLN A 297 6.92 16.08 -5.78
N VAL A 298 5.59 16.16 -5.84
CA VAL A 298 4.84 17.42 -5.73
C VAL A 298 3.94 17.46 -4.51
N THR A 299 4.02 16.48 -3.61
CA THR A 299 3.30 16.48 -2.32
C THR A 299 4.23 16.44 -1.12
N ASP A 300 3.84 17.10 -0.03
CA ASP A 300 4.53 17.06 1.27
C ASP A 300 3.53 16.83 2.39
N TYR A 301 3.85 15.95 3.34
CA TYR A 301 2.99 15.56 4.45
C TYR A 301 3.56 15.98 5.82
N ARG A 302 4.63 16.78 5.86
CA ARG A 302 5.27 17.21 7.13
C ARG A 302 4.32 17.93 8.08
N THR A 303 3.26 18.56 7.57
CA THR A 303 2.25 19.26 8.39
C THR A 303 1.06 18.37 8.79
N GLY A 304 1.11 17.06 8.50
CA GLY A 304 -0.01 16.12 8.72
C GLY A 304 -1.12 16.21 7.68
N THR A 305 -1.07 17.20 6.80
CA THR A 305 -1.92 17.34 5.61
C THR A 305 -1.05 17.46 4.38
N ALA A 306 -1.53 16.96 3.26
CA ALA A 306 -0.80 17.05 2.01
C ALA A 306 -0.76 18.49 1.50
N GLN A 307 0.43 19.01 1.28
CA GLN A 307 0.69 20.30 0.65
C GLN A 307 1.26 20.12 -0.74
N LEU A 308 0.81 20.96 -1.68
CA LEU A 308 1.38 21.01 -3.01
C LEU A 308 2.76 21.68 -2.98
N GLN A 309 3.77 20.99 -3.48
CA GLN A 309 5.11 21.52 -3.72
C GLN A 309 5.28 21.91 -5.20
N ALA A 310 4.70 23.04 -5.59
CA ALA A 310 4.87 23.58 -6.94
C ALA A 310 6.24 24.28 -7.10
N ARG A 311 7.29 23.48 -7.32
CA ARG A 311 8.66 23.95 -7.58
C ARG A 311 9.17 23.42 -8.92
N GLY A 312 10.31 23.94 -9.37
CA GLY A 312 11.01 23.45 -10.57
C GLY A 312 10.10 23.38 -11.80
N ARG A 313 10.23 22.28 -12.56
CA ARG A 313 9.52 22.06 -13.83
C ARG A 313 8.01 22.08 -13.68
N PHE A 314 7.47 21.55 -12.58
CA PHE A 314 6.02 21.58 -12.39
C PHE A 314 5.48 23.02 -12.31
N SER A 315 6.19 23.90 -11.60
CA SER A 315 5.82 25.32 -11.51
C SER A 315 5.92 26.04 -12.86
N GLU A 316 6.90 25.69 -13.69
CA GLU A 316 7.05 26.22 -15.05
C GLU A 316 5.91 25.77 -15.96
N THR A 317 5.51 24.51 -15.89
CA THR A 317 4.38 23.97 -16.64
C THR A 317 3.08 24.66 -16.27
N LEU A 318 2.80 24.86 -14.97
CA LEU A 318 1.60 25.60 -14.54
C LEU A 318 1.55 27.02 -15.10
N ARG A 319 2.69 27.74 -15.11
CA ARG A 319 2.77 29.08 -15.72
C ARG A 319 2.53 29.06 -17.23
N ARG A 320 3.02 28.05 -17.94
CA ARG A 320 2.79 27.91 -19.39
C ARG A 320 1.31 27.72 -19.68
N LEU A 321 0.65 26.83 -18.95
CA LEU A 321 -0.79 26.57 -19.09
C LEU A 321 -1.64 27.81 -18.79
N ASP A 322 -1.25 28.61 -17.80
CA ASP A 322 -1.91 29.88 -17.48
C ASP A 322 -1.76 30.91 -18.61
N SER A 323 -0.55 31.04 -19.17
CA SER A 323 -0.29 31.97 -20.28
C SER A 323 -1.03 31.60 -21.56
N GLU A 324 -1.19 30.30 -21.86
CA GLU A 324 -1.89 29.82 -23.06
C GLU A 324 -3.41 30.03 -22.94
N ALA A 325 -3.98 29.86 -21.74
CA ALA A 325 -5.38 30.17 -21.48
C ALA A 325 -5.68 31.68 -21.54
N GLY A 326 -4.75 32.50 -21.02
CA GLY A 326 -4.84 33.96 -21.10
C GLY A 326 -4.74 34.49 -22.53
N GLY A 327 -3.91 33.87 -23.38
CA GLY A 327 -3.77 34.22 -24.79
C GLY A 327 -5.00 33.93 -25.65
N LEU A 328 -5.75 32.86 -25.33
CA LEU A 328 -7.02 32.52 -26.00
C LEU A 328 -8.17 33.47 -25.64
N SER A 329 -8.09 34.16 -24.49
CA SER A 329 -9.12 35.10 -24.02
C SER A 329 -9.06 36.50 -24.67
N HIS A 330 -7.99 36.80 -25.43
CA HIS A 330 -7.79 38.10 -26.09
C HIS A 330 -8.02 38.07 -27.62
N VAL A 331 -8.48 36.95 -28.16
CA VAL A 331 -8.82 36.77 -29.58
C VAL A 331 -10.31 36.49 -29.71
N VAL A 332 -11.17 37.42 -29.26
CA VAL A 332 -12.60 37.49 -29.59
C VAL A 332 -12.99 38.95 -29.77
#